data_AF-A0A0Q4QAB4-F1
#
_entry.id   AF-A0A0Q4QAB4-F1
#
_cell.length_a   1.000
_cell.length_b   1.000
_cell.length_c   1.000
_cell.angle_alpha   90.00
_cell.angle_beta   90.00
_cell.angle_gamma   90.00
#
_symmetry.space_group_name_H-M   'P 1'
#
loop_
_entity.id
_entity.type
_entity.pdbx_description
1 polymer ?
#
loop_
_entity_poly.entity_id
_entity_poly.type
_entity_poly.pdbx_seq_one_letter_code
_entity_poly.pdbx_strand_id
1 'polypeptide(L)'
;MNLGDEVYLKAYGSNIKRHGTELIKATVIKKGRLYIEVKLEDSIQTAKFKLPTMQHHNNGLSPAWEFFSSKQDWLDHEEKLELITDFKQKFERESHTLTIDQLRKIKEILQ
;
A
#
# COMPACT_ATOMS: atom_id res chain seq x y z
N MET A 1 10.07 -4.54 13.56
CA MET A 1 10.08 -3.07 13.56
C MET A 1 10.36 -2.54 14.96
N ASN A 2 11.43 -1.77 15.10
CA ASN A 2 11.96 -1.20 16.33
C ASN A 2 12.22 0.30 16.14
N LEU A 3 12.57 0.98 17.23
CA LEU A 3 13.00 2.38 17.16
C LEU A 3 14.30 2.47 16.34
N GLY A 4 14.36 3.44 15.43
CA GLY A 4 15.50 3.65 14.53
C GLY A 4 15.43 2.86 13.22
N ASP A 5 14.49 1.93 13.06
CA ASP A 5 14.33 1.21 11.80
C ASP A 5 13.96 2.19 10.66
N GLU A 6 14.60 2.00 9.50
CA GLU A 6 14.22 2.65 8.25
C GLU A 6 12.96 1.97 7.70
N VAL A 7 12.02 2.79 7.24
CA VAL A 7 10.76 2.38 6.63
C VAL A 7 10.46 3.29 5.44
N TYR A 8 9.47 2.91 4.65
CA TYR A 8 9.15 3.59 3.40
C TYR A 8 7.70 4.04 3.39
N LEU A 9 7.47 5.27 2.96
CA LEU A 9 6.14 5.85 2.84
C LEU A 9 5.85 6.22 1.39
N LYS A 10 4.64 5.91 0.93
CA LYS A 10 4.11 6.43 -0.34
C LYS A 10 3.01 7.43 -0.03
N ALA A 11 3.01 8.57 -0.72
CA ALA A 11 1.93 9.54 -0.56
C ALA A 11 0.61 8.95 -1.08
N TYR A 12 -0.49 9.21 -0.37
CA TYR A 12 -1.82 8.74 -0.75
C TYR A 12 -2.81 9.89 -0.93
N GLY A 13 -3.78 9.70 -1.82
CA GLY A 13 -4.87 10.62 -2.06
C GLY A 13 -4.38 12.02 -2.46
N SER A 14 -4.91 13.06 -1.81
CA SER A 14 -4.54 14.45 -2.09
C SER A 14 -3.07 14.77 -1.80
N ASN A 15 -2.40 13.95 -0.98
CA ASN A 15 -1.01 14.18 -0.59
C ASN A 15 -0.02 13.89 -1.72
N ILE A 16 -0.44 13.12 -2.74
CA ILE A 16 0.34 12.85 -3.96
C ILE A 16 0.71 14.16 -4.67
N LYS A 17 -0.15 15.17 -4.67
CA LYS A 17 0.13 16.47 -5.32
C LYS A 17 1.31 17.20 -4.69
N ARG A 18 1.58 16.96 -3.40
CA ARG A 18 2.61 17.65 -2.63
C ARG A 18 3.92 16.86 -2.58
N HIS A 19 3.83 15.54 -2.54
CA HIS A 19 4.96 14.66 -2.28
C HIS A 19 5.32 13.75 -3.47
N GLY A 20 4.56 13.82 -4.57
CA GLY A 20 4.74 12.94 -5.71
C GLY A 20 4.24 11.52 -5.43
N THR A 21 4.57 10.61 -6.34
CA THR A 21 4.25 9.18 -6.25
C THR A 21 5.44 8.33 -5.81
N GLU A 22 6.59 8.96 -5.59
CA GLU A 22 7.83 8.30 -5.20
C GLU A 22 7.80 7.85 -3.73
N LEU A 23 8.58 6.81 -3.44
CA LEU A 23 8.80 6.39 -2.06
C LEU A 23 9.67 7.40 -1.33
N ILE A 24 9.25 7.74 -0.12
CA ILE A 24 9.99 8.58 0.81
C ILE A 24 10.48 7.72 1.96
N LYS A 25 11.76 7.85 2.29
CA LYS A 25 12.35 7.23 3.46
C LYS A 25 11.89 7.91 4.74
N ALA A 26 11.65 7.10 5.76
CA ALA A 26 11.32 7.58 7.09
C ALA A 26 11.98 6.68 8.15
N THR A 27 12.11 7.22 9.35
CA THR A 27 12.69 6.51 10.49
C THR A 27 11.65 6.38 11.59
N VAL A 28 11.56 5.21 12.22
CA VAL A 28 10.68 5.00 13.38
C VAL A 28 11.24 5.76 14.58
N ILE A 29 10.54 6.80 15.01
CA ILE A 29 10.95 7.65 16.15
C ILE A 29 10.20 7.32 17.46
N LYS A 30 9.04 6.68 17.37
CA LYS A 30 8.28 6.24 18.54
C LYS A 30 7.57 4.92 18.26
N LYS A 31 7.57 4.04 19.26
CA LYS A 31 6.84 2.77 19.24
C LYS A 31 6.00 2.68 20.51
N GLY A 32 4.69 2.88 20.36
CA GLY A 32 3.71 2.62 21.41
C GLY A 32 3.14 1.20 21.32
N ARG A 33 2.20 0.88 22.20
CA ARG A 33 1.50 -0.41 22.18
C ARG A 33 0.56 -0.58 20.98
N LEU A 34 -0.07 0.52 20.56
CA LEU A 34 -1.11 0.52 19.52
C LEU A 34 -0.69 1.23 18.23
N TYR A 35 0.44 1.93 18.24
CA TYR A 35 0.89 2.72 17.11
C TYR A 35 2.40 2.84 17.06
N ILE A 36 2.89 3.14 15.87
CA ILE A 36 4.24 3.64 15.62
C ILE A 36 4.15 5.07 15.11
N GLU A 37 5.20 5.85 15.32
CA GLU A 37 5.37 7.17 14.74
C GLU A 37 6.69 7.19 13.98
N VAL A 38 6.65 7.72 12.77
CA VAL A 38 7.80 7.79 11.88
C VAL A 38 8.05 9.25 11.50
N LYS A 39 9.32 9.60 11.31
CA LYS A 39 9.75 10.92 10.84
C LYS A 39 10.32 10.77 9.44
N LEU A 40 9.88 11.62 8.52
CA LEU A 40 10.38 11.63 7.15
C LEU A 40 11.80 12.22 7.12
N GLU A 41 12.70 11.65 6.32
CA GLU A 41 14.15 11.91 6.38
C GLU A 41 14.51 13.40 6.22
N ASP A 42 13.71 14.15 5.44
CA ASP A 42 13.90 15.59 5.18
C ASP A 42 12.75 16.48 5.69
N SER A 43 12.01 16.04 6.71
CA SER A 43 10.87 16.79 7.20
C SER A 43 10.79 16.89 8.73
N ILE A 44 10.23 18.00 9.20
CA ILE A 44 9.70 18.11 10.57
C ILE A 44 8.39 17.33 10.74
N GLN A 45 7.81 16.86 9.63
CA GLN A 45 6.56 16.10 9.66
C GLN A 45 6.78 14.69 10.18
N THR A 46 5.83 14.25 11.00
CA THR A 46 5.73 12.88 11.46
C THR A 46 4.41 12.28 10.98
N ALA A 47 4.40 10.97 10.82
CA ALA A 47 3.20 10.20 10.49
C ALA A 47 3.02 9.07 11.52
N LYS A 48 1.80 8.85 11.97
CA LYS A 48 1.46 7.82 12.95
C LYS A 48 0.72 6.68 12.28
N PHE A 49 1.07 5.44 12.58
CA PHE A 49 0.44 4.26 11.98
C PHE A 49 -0.03 3.30 13.07
N LYS A 50 -1.23 2.75 12.91
CA LYS A 50 -1.83 1.81 13.87
C LYS A 50 -1.18 0.43 13.74
N LEU A 51 -0.93 -0.23 14.87
CA LEU A 51 -0.57 -1.64 14.92
C LEU A 51 -1.84 -2.51 15.05
N PRO A 52 -1.87 -3.72 14.46
CA PRO A 52 -0.85 -4.30 13.58
C PRO A 52 -1.02 -3.91 12.10
N THR A 53 -2.11 -3.20 11.75
CA THR A 53 -2.54 -3.02 10.36
C THR A 53 -1.67 -2.06 9.54
N MET A 54 -0.78 -1.30 10.18
CA MET A 54 0.02 -0.22 9.61
C MET A 54 -0.81 0.83 8.87
N GLN A 55 -2.10 0.93 9.19
CA GLN A 55 -2.96 1.96 8.64
C GLN A 55 -2.62 3.31 9.24
N HIS A 56 -2.53 4.33 8.39
CA HIS A 56 -2.27 5.69 8.81
C HIS A 56 -3.33 6.16 9.83
N HIS A 57 -2.86 6.55 11.01
CA HIS A 57 -3.67 7.05 12.11
C HIS A 57 -3.89 8.55 11.93
N ASN A 58 -5.06 8.90 11.40
CA ASN A 58 -5.39 10.28 11.01
C ASN A 58 -6.78 10.74 11.51
N ASN A 59 -7.23 10.23 12.65
CA ASN A 59 -8.46 10.65 13.31
C ASN A 59 -9.73 10.66 12.42
N GLY A 60 -9.83 9.73 11.47
CA GLY A 60 -11.02 9.58 10.62
C GLY A 60 -10.98 10.37 9.31
N LEU A 61 -9.86 11.04 9.00
CA LEU A 61 -9.63 11.64 7.70
C LEU A 61 -9.22 10.58 6.65
N SER A 62 -9.06 10.98 5.39
CA SER A 62 -8.44 10.10 4.38
C SER A 62 -6.94 9.93 4.65
N PRO A 63 -6.39 8.71 4.53
CA PRO A 63 -4.97 8.47 4.78
C PRO A 63 -4.12 9.32 3.85
N ALA A 64 -3.16 10.05 4.39
CA ALA A 64 -2.18 10.81 3.60
C ALA A 64 -0.96 9.98 3.17
N TRP A 65 -0.78 8.80 3.77
CA TRP A 65 0.41 7.96 3.62
C TRP A 65 0.04 6.48 3.63
N GLU A 66 0.69 5.72 2.76
CA GLU A 66 0.80 4.26 2.85
C GLU A 66 2.15 3.89 3.44
N PHE A 67 2.18 2.80 4.22
CA PHE A 67 3.35 2.36 4.96
C PHE A 67 3.88 1.04 4.38
N PHE A 68 5.20 0.98 4.19
CA PHE A 68 5.93 -0.22 3.76
C PHE A 68 7.10 -0.45 4.71
N SER A 69 7.24 -1.68 5.20
CA SER A 69 8.30 -2.00 6.18
C SER A 69 9.66 -2.18 5.52
N SER A 70 9.68 -2.46 4.22
CA SER A 70 10.87 -2.55 3.40
C SER A 70 10.60 -2.02 1.99
N LYS A 71 11.67 -1.75 1.23
CA LYS A 71 11.55 -1.43 -0.20
C LYS A 71 10.99 -2.61 -1.01
N GLN A 72 11.28 -3.85 -0.60
CA GLN A 72 10.76 -5.04 -1.27
C GLN A 72 9.25 -5.16 -1.10
N ASP A 73 8.71 -4.85 0.09
CA ASP A 73 7.26 -4.87 0.34
C ASP A 73 6.51 -3.93 -0.63
N TRP A 74 7.14 -2.81 -0.98
CA TRP A 74 6.59 -1.88 -1.96
C TRP A 74 6.67 -2.43 -3.38
N LEU A 75 7.80 -3.02 -3.78
CA LEU A 75 7.94 -3.64 -5.10
C LEU A 75 6.90 -4.74 -5.31
N ASP A 76 6.74 -5.62 -4.31
CA ASP A 76 5.73 -6.70 -4.33
C ASP A 76 4.31 -6.12 -4.41
N HIS A 77 4.07 -4.98 -3.76
CA HIS A 77 2.78 -4.29 -3.81
C HIS A 77 2.49 -3.70 -5.19
N GLU A 78 3.44 -2.99 -5.80
CA GLU A 78 3.28 -2.45 -7.15
C GLU A 78 3.09 -3.57 -8.18
N GLU A 79 3.93 -4.62 -8.13
CA GLU A 79 3.81 -5.78 -9.01
C GLU A 79 2.42 -6.42 -8.89
N LYS A 80 1.92 -6.59 -7.65
CA LYS A 80 0.56 -7.09 -7.43
C LYS A 80 -0.51 -6.19 -8.04
N LEU A 81 -0.38 -4.86 -7.93
CA LEU A 81 -1.33 -3.93 -8.54
C LEU A 81 -1.30 -3.99 -10.06
N GLU A 82 -0.11 -4.09 -10.65
CA GLU A 82 0.08 -4.27 -12.09
C GLU A 82 -0.57 -5.57 -12.56
N LEU A 83 -0.27 -6.69 -11.91
CA LEU A 83 -0.87 -7.99 -12.23
C LEU A 83 -2.40 -7.98 -12.12
N ILE A 84 -2.96 -7.34 -11.10
CA ILE A 84 -4.42 -7.19 -10.95
C ILE A 84 -5.00 -6.36 -12.09
N THR A 85 -4.32 -5.28 -12.47
CA THR A 85 -4.78 -4.38 -13.54
C THR A 85 -4.75 -5.10 -14.89
N ASP A 86 -3.66 -5.78 -15.20
CA ASP A 86 -3.50 -6.59 -16.41
C ASP A 86 -4.54 -7.71 -16.48
N PHE A 87 -4.77 -8.41 -15.36
CA PHE A 87 -5.76 -9.46 -15.29
C PHE A 87 -7.17 -8.91 -15.53
N LYS A 88 -7.53 -7.78 -14.92
CA LYS A 88 -8.83 -7.13 -15.15
C LYS A 88 -9.02 -6.75 -16.61
N GLN A 89 -8.03 -6.10 -17.22
CA GLN A 89 -8.11 -5.69 -18.62
C GLN A 89 -8.27 -6.88 -19.58
N LYS A 90 -7.46 -7.93 -19.40
CA LYS A 90 -7.56 -9.16 -20.19
C LYS A 90 -8.91 -9.83 -19.99
N PHE A 91 -9.35 -9.96 -18.75
CA PHE A 91 -10.63 -10.59 -18.44
C PHE A 91 -11.81 -9.78 -18.98
N GLU A 92 -11.85 -8.46 -18.84
CA GLU A 92 -12.90 -7.62 -19.42
C GLU A 92 -12.97 -7.77 -20.94
N ARG A 93 -11.81 -7.80 -21.61
CA ARG A 93 -11.73 -7.98 -23.07
C ARG A 93 -12.21 -9.35 -23.52
N GLU A 94 -11.82 -10.41 -22.82
CA GLU A 94 -12.04 -11.79 -23.27
C GLU A 94 -13.34 -12.40 -22.71
N SER A 95 -13.85 -11.91 -21.59
CA SER A 95 -15.03 -12.45 -20.88
C SER A 95 -16.29 -12.48 -21.73
N HIS A 96 -16.44 -11.53 -22.67
CA HIS A 96 -17.58 -11.47 -23.59
C HIS A 96 -17.64 -12.66 -24.57
N THR A 97 -16.56 -13.42 -24.71
CA THR A 97 -16.46 -14.59 -25.60
C THR A 97 -16.52 -15.93 -24.86
N LEU A 98 -16.51 -15.91 -23.52
CA LEU A 98 -16.47 -17.12 -22.70
C LEU A 98 -17.87 -17.74 -22.55
N THR A 99 -17.94 -19.06 -22.62
CA THR A 99 -19.17 -19.81 -22.32
C THR A 99 -19.36 -19.98 -20.81
N ILE A 100 -20.59 -20.31 -20.39
CA ILE A 100 -20.93 -20.57 -18.98
C ILE A 100 -20.02 -21.66 -18.37
N ASP A 101 -19.68 -22.70 -19.13
CA ASP A 101 -18.83 -23.79 -18.62
C ASP A 101 -17.35 -23.37 -18.48
N GLN A 102 -16.85 -22.48 -19.32
CA GLN A 102 -15.51 -21.89 -19.15
C GLN A 102 -15.46 -20.98 -17.92
N LEU A 103 -16.51 -20.18 -17.69
CA LEU A 103 -16.62 -19.35 -16.48
C LEU A 103 -16.67 -20.18 -15.20
N ARG A 104 -17.35 -21.34 -15.22
CA ARG A 104 -17.35 -22.30 -14.09
C ARG A 104 -15.95 -22.85 -13.80
N LYS A 105 -15.20 -23.25 -14.82
CA LYS A 105 -13.81 -23.74 -14.65
C LYS A 105 -12.87 -22.65 -14.11
N ILE A 106 -12.98 -21.42 -14.59
CA ILE A 106 -12.20 -20.29 -14.06
C ILE A 106 -12.52 -20.08 -12.58
N LYS A 107 -13.81 -20.15 -12.20
CA LYS A 107 -14.22 -20.04 -10.79
C LYS A 107 -13.57 -21.12 -9.92
N GLU A 108 -13.49 -22.37 -10.40
CA GLU A 108 -12.86 -23.48 -9.67
C GLU A 108 -11.34 -23.27 -9.46
N ILE A 109 -10.65 -22.62 -10.40
CA ILE A 109 -9.21 -22.31 -10.28
C ILE A 109 -8.94 -21.20 -9.25
N LEU A 110 -9.89 -20.27 -9.08
CA LEU A 110 -9.77 -19.11 -8.18
C LEU A 110 -10.19 -19.39 -6.72
N GLN A 111 -10.66 -20.61 -6.42
CA GLN A 111 -11.03 -21.06 -5.07
C GLN A 111 -9.84 -21.71 -4.35
#